data_AF-A0A7X7UIQ8-F1
#
_entry.id   AF-A0A7X7UIQ8-F1
#
_cell.length_a   1.000
_cell.length_b   1.000
_cell.length_c   1.000
_cell.angle_alpha   90.00
_cell.angle_beta   90.00
_cell.angle_gamma   90.00
#
_symmetry.space_group_name_H-M   'P 1'
#
loop_
_entity.id
_entity.type
_entity.pdbx_description
1 polymer ?
#
loop_
_entity_poly.entity_id
_entity_poly.type
_entity_poly.pdbx_seq_one_letter_code
_entity_poly.pdbx_strand_id
1 'polypeptide(L)'
;MAYTYGSILSIVNSPEDLRRLREEELPTLCQDIRKYIIEVMANNPGHLAASLGAVELAVAIHYVYNTPIDKLVWDVGHQAYAHKILTGRRDRFPSNRRYGGISGFPKMDESEYDAFGTGHSSTSVSAVLGMAIAARLQGDLKRQHIAVIGDGAMTAGMVFEAMNHAGSTGANMLIILNDNGISIDKSVGALRKYLAEFTASRIYNRLRDKIWTLLGGGTRYGANTRAIVRQLGATLKGSLLKSSNLFEAMGFRYFGPVDGHDVVKLSHLLRDLKEIPGPKLLHVITKKGKGLEKAELDPTTYHSPGAFDPETGELKEETCAQKLPPKYQNVFGKTIIELAKMNPRVVGITPAMPTGCSLNMMMKVMPERAFDVGIAEQHAVTFSAGLAAEGMIPFCNIYSSFMQR
;
A
#
# COMPACT_ATOMS: atom_id res chain seq x y z
N MET A 1 -17.29 -1.00 26.11
CA MET A 1 -18.05 -0.06 25.27
C MET A 1 -18.64 -0.85 24.12
N ALA A 2 -19.92 -0.65 23.82
CA ALA A 2 -20.51 -1.15 22.58
C ALA A 2 -20.10 -0.18 21.45
N TYR A 3 -19.48 -0.69 20.39
CA TYR A 3 -19.11 0.13 19.23
C TYR A 3 -20.28 0.25 18.28
N THR A 4 -20.35 1.34 17.51
CA THR A 4 -21.41 1.49 16.50
C THR A 4 -20.91 1.00 15.14
N TYR A 5 -21.68 0.14 14.49
CA TYR A 5 -21.32 -0.39 13.17
C TYR A 5 -21.89 0.44 12.04
N GLY A 6 -23.00 1.17 12.24
CA GLY A 6 -23.74 1.78 11.14
C GLY A 6 -24.71 0.80 10.48
N SER A 7 -25.51 1.28 9.53
CA SER A 7 -26.65 0.53 8.99
C SER A 7 -26.22 -0.64 8.12
N ILE A 8 -25.16 -0.50 7.33
CA ILE A 8 -24.74 -1.51 6.35
C ILE A 8 -23.69 -2.44 6.96
N LEU A 9 -22.68 -1.93 7.66
CA LEU A 9 -21.67 -2.80 8.26
C LEU A 9 -22.26 -3.73 9.32
N SER A 10 -23.39 -3.38 9.96
CA SER A 10 -24.06 -4.26 10.93
C SER A 10 -24.48 -5.62 10.32
N ILE A 11 -24.81 -5.65 9.03
CA ILE A 11 -25.25 -6.85 8.30
C ILE A 11 -24.17 -7.50 7.44
N VAL A 12 -22.97 -6.90 7.35
CA VAL A 12 -21.83 -7.44 6.60
C VAL A 12 -20.77 -7.97 7.57
N ASN A 13 -20.58 -9.29 7.58
CA ASN A 13 -19.51 -9.92 8.36
C ASN A 13 -18.57 -10.77 7.49
N SER A 14 -18.92 -11.00 6.22
CA SER A 14 -18.13 -11.81 5.28
C SER A 14 -18.13 -11.18 3.87
N PRO A 15 -17.19 -11.56 2.99
CA PRO A 15 -17.25 -11.18 1.59
C PRO A 15 -18.51 -11.66 0.88
N GLU A 16 -19.10 -12.77 1.32
CA GLU A 16 -20.39 -13.28 0.82
C GLU A 16 -21.54 -12.34 1.13
N ASP A 17 -21.59 -11.78 2.35
CA ASP A 17 -22.60 -10.78 2.74
C ASP A 17 -22.40 -9.48 1.96
N LEU A 18 -21.14 -9.05 1.81
CA LEU A 18 -20.78 -7.87 1.01
C LEU A 18 -21.28 -7.98 -0.43
N ARG A 19 -21.12 -9.13 -1.07
CA ARG A 19 -21.57 -9.36 -2.47
C ARG A 19 -23.09 -9.40 -2.65
N ARG A 20 -23.88 -9.44 -1.56
CA ARG A 20 -25.35 -9.31 -1.61
C ARG A 20 -25.82 -7.86 -1.64
N LEU A 21 -24.95 -6.92 -1.29
CA LEU A 21 -25.28 -5.50 -1.35
C LEU A 21 -25.45 -5.04 -2.80
N ARG A 22 -26.33 -4.07 -2.98
CA ARG A 22 -26.42 -3.32 -4.22
C ARG A 22 -25.22 -2.38 -4.35
N GLU A 23 -24.82 -2.08 -5.56
CA GLU A 23 -23.63 -1.26 -5.81
C GLU A 23 -23.75 0.14 -5.18
N GLU A 24 -24.97 0.69 -5.10
CA GLU A 24 -25.23 2.00 -4.51
C GLU A 24 -25.07 2.02 -2.99
N GLU A 25 -25.01 0.86 -2.34
CA GLU A 25 -24.83 0.72 -0.88
C GLU A 25 -23.35 0.66 -0.49
N LEU A 26 -22.44 0.42 -1.45
CA LEU A 26 -20.99 0.34 -1.21
C LEU A 26 -20.40 1.64 -0.63
N PRO A 27 -20.79 2.86 -1.07
CA PRO A 27 -20.30 4.09 -0.46
C PRO A 27 -20.68 4.20 1.02
N THR A 28 -21.91 3.81 1.39
CA THR A 28 -22.36 3.82 2.78
C THR A 28 -21.59 2.80 3.62
N LEU A 29 -21.33 1.61 3.09
CA LEU A 29 -20.47 0.63 3.78
C LEU A 29 -19.05 1.18 4.03
N CYS A 30 -18.47 1.89 3.06
CA CYS A 30 -17.15 2.52 3.24
C CYS A 30 -17.16 3.57 4.36
N GLN A 31 -18.25 4.33 4.50
CA GLN A 31 -18.43 5.29 5.59
C GLN A 31 -18.55 4.59 6.95
N ASP A 32 -19.37 3.54 7.03
CA ASP A 32 -19.58 2.73 8.24
C ASP A 32 -18.27 2.11 8.74
N ILE A 33 -17.51 1.45 7.84
CA ILE A 33 -16.20 0.85 8.16
C ILE A 33 -15.22 1.92 8.66
N ARG A 34 -15.17 3.05 7.98
CA ARG A 34 -14.26 4.14 8.32
C ARG A 34 -14.55 4.70 9.71
N LYS A 35 -15.83 4.97 10.01
CA LYS A 35 -16.26 5.41 11.35
C LYS A 35 -15.89 4.38 12.41
N TYR A 36 -16.15 3.10 12.15
CA TYR A 36 -15.83 2.02 13.07
C TYR A 36 -14.31 1.92 13.35
N ILE A 37 -13.47 2.05 12.33
CA ILE A 37 -12.01 2.09 12.50
C ILE A 37 -11.60 3.26 13.40
N ILE A 38 -12.14 4.46 13.17
CA ILE A 38 -11.84 5.66 13.98
C ILE A 38 -12.25 5.45 15.44
N GLU A 39 -13.47 4.97 15.70
CA GLU A 39 -13.98 4.71 17.05
C GLU A 39 -13.11 3.71 17.82
N VAL A 40 -12.73 2.59 17.19
CA VAL A 40 -11.90 1.57 17.82
C VAL A 40 -10.50 2.11 18.13
N MET A 41 -9.92 2.83 17.18
CA MET A 41 -8.53 3.27 17.27
C MET A 41 -8.31 4.48 18.16
N ALA A 42 -9.35 5.28 18.41
CA ALA A 42 -9.33 6.41 19.35
C ALA A 42 -8.78 6.03 20.74
N ASN A 43 -9.00 4.78 21.17
CA ASN A 43 -8.49 4.24 22.43
C ASN A 43 -7.69 2.92 22.24
N ASN A 44 -7.33 2.57 21.00
CA ASN A 44 -6.52 1.40 20.68
C ASN A 44 -5.49 1.72 19.57
N PRO A 45 -4.32 2.27 19.93
CA PRO A 45 -3.34 2.75 18.97
C PRO A 45 -2.90 1.70 17.94
N GLY A 46 -2.73 2.14 16.69
CA GLY A 46 -2.24 1.32 15.58
C GLY A 46 -2.21 2.12 14.29
N HIS A 47 -2.08 1.45 13.14
CA HIS A 47 -1.97 2.11 11.83
C HIS A 47 -3.27 2.72 11.29
N LEU A 48 -3.57 3.97 11.66
CA LEU A 48 -4.85 4.62 11.34
C LEU A 48 -4.88 5.15 9.90
N ALA A 49 -4.02 6.12 9.56
CA ALA A 49 -4.16 6.87 8.32
C ALA A 49 -4.05 6.00 7.04
N ALA A 50 -3.16 4.99 7.07
CA ALA A 50 -3.03 4.05 5.96
C ALA A 50 -4.29 3.21 5.75
N SER A 51 -4.90 2.74 6.84
CA SER A 51 -6.14 1.94 6.79
C SER A 51 -7.35 2.74 6.33
N LEU A 52 -7.48 4.01 6.77
CA LEU A 52 -8.58 4.89 6.34
C LEU A 52 -8.54 5.19 4.84
N GLY A 53 -7.34 5.32 4.27
CA GLY A 53 -7.14 5.56 2.83
C GLY A 53 -7.43 4.34 1.94
N ALA A 54 -7.40 3.12 2.50
CA ALA A 54 -7.55 1.88 1.76
C ALA A 54 -8.94 1.22 1.89
N VAL A 55 -9.90 1.88 2.55
CA VAL A 55 -11.25 1.32 2.80
C VAL A 55 -11.95 0.95 1.49
N GLU A 56 -12.03 1.88 0.54
CA GLU A 56 -12.72 1.63 -0.74
C GLU A 56 -12.03 0.53 -1.56
N LEU A 57 -10.70 0.43 -1.50
CA LEU A 57 -9.95 -0.66 -2.13
C LEU A 57 -10.34 -2.01 -1.53
N ALA A 58 -10.37 -2.13 -0.20
CA ALA A 58 -10.74 -3.39 0.45
C ALA A 58 -12.18 -3.81 0.11
N VAL A 59 -13.12 -2.86 0.13
CA VAL A 59 -14.53 -3.11 -0.23
C VAL A 59 -14.63 -3.54 -1.70
N ALA A 60 -14.05 -2.79 -2.63
CA ALA A 60 -14.13 -3.11 -4.06
C ALA A 60 -13.49 -4.46 -4.41
N ILE A 61 -12.34 -4.78 -3.78
CA ILE A 61 -11.66 -6.07 -4.01
C ILE A 61 -12.53 -7.23 -3.51
N HIS A 62 -13.06 -7.18 -2.28
CA HIS A 62 -13.89 -8.28 -1.76
C HIS A 62 -15.26 -8.39 -2.42
N TYR A 63 -15.77 -7.29 -2.98
CA TYR A 63 -16.99 -7.28 -3.77
C TYR A 63 -16.80 -8.01 -5.12
N VAL A 64 -15.62 -7.90 -5.75
CA VAL A 64 -15.36 -8.44 -7.10
C VAL A 64 -14.70 -9.82 -7.09
N TYR A 65 -13.77 -10.05 -6.16
CA TYR A 65 -12.97 -11.27 -6.09
C TYR A 65 -13.52 -12.23 -5.05
N ASN A 66 -13.43 -13.52 -5.35
CA ASN A 66 -13.95 -14.59 -4.51
C ASN A 66 -12.88 -15.05 -3.52
N THR A 67 -12.46 -14.17 -2.62
CA THR A 67 -11.56 -14.53 -1.51
C THR A 67 -12.30 -15.49 -0.56
N PRO A 68 -11.66 -16.54 -0.03
CA PRO A 68 -10.21 -16.82 -0.04
C PRO A 68 -9.74 -17.75 -1.17
N ILE A 69 -10.62 -18.12 -2.11
CA ILE A 69 -10.24 -18.89 -3.31
C ILE A 69 -9.28 -18.06 -4.15
N ASP A 70 -9.70 -16.84 -4.51
CA ASP A 70 -8.80 -15.82 -5.05
C ASP A 70 -7.83 -15.35 -3.95
N LYS A 71 -6.55 -15.19 -4.30
CA LYS A 71 -5.49 -14.85 -3.34
C LYS A 71 -5.24 -13.36 -3.32
N LEU A 72 -5.44 -12.76 -2.15
CA LEU A 72 -5.20 -11.35 -1.88
C LEU A 72 -4.07 -11.20 -0.86
N VAL A 73 -3.03 -10.46 -1.23
CA VAL A 73 -1.92 -10.13 -0.34
C VAL A 73 -1.80 -8.63 -0.20
N TRP A 74 -1.85 -8.15 1.05
CA TRP A 74 -1.63 -6.75 1.40
C TRP A 74 -0.17 -6.54 1.79
N ASP A 75 0.57 -5.76 1.01
CA ASP A 75 1.97 -5.44 1.29
C ASP A 75 2.12 -4.68 2.62
N VAL A 76 3.09 -5.06 3.46
CA VAL A 76 3.20 -4.67 4.89
C VAL A 76 2.01 -5.13 5.73
N GLY A 77 0.77 -4.88 5.29
CA GLY A 77 -0.47 -5.27 5.95
C GLY A 77 -1.12 -4.19 6.82
N HIS A 78 -0.41 -3.08 7.06
CA HIS A 78 -0.85 -2.01 7.95
C HIS A 78 -2.08 -1.22 7.46
N GLN A 79 -2.41 -1.33 6.17
CA GLN A 79 -3.58 -0.74 5.53
C GLN A 79 -4.79 -1.71 5.44
N ALA A 80 -4.67 -2.92 5.98
CA ALA A 80 -5.63 -4.00 5.78
C ALA A 80 -6.71 -4.10 6.87
N TYR A 81 -7.00 -3.04 7.63
CA TYR A 81 -8.02 -3.12 8.70
C TYR A 81 -9.43 -3.34 8.15
N ALA A 82 -9.80 -2.65 7.07
CA ALA A 82 -11.07 -2.90 6.38
C ALA A 82 -11.17 -4.36 5.87
N HIS A 83 -10.06 -4.91 5.35
CA HIS A 83 -9.99 -6.32 4.98
C HIS A 83 -10.29 -7.25 6.17
N LYS A 84 -9.69 -7.02 7.35
CA LYS A 84 -9.99 -7.82 8.55
C LYS A 84 -11.46 -7.70 8.97
N ILE A 85 -11.98 -6.47 8.98
CA ILE A 85 -13.38 -6.20 9.35
C ILE A 85 -14.35 -6.95 8.42
N LEU A 86 -14.11 -6.93 7.11
CA LEU A 86 -14.94 -7.58 6.09
C LEU A 86 -14.83 -9.12 6.04
N THR A 87 -13.91 -9.71 6.80
CA THR A 87 -13.57 -11.15 6.73
C THR A 87 -13.74 -11.84 8.08
N GLY A 88 -14.87 -11.60 8.73
CA GLY A 88 -15.30 -12.29 9.96
C GLY A 88 -14.63 -11.80 11.25
N ARG A 89 -13.82 -10.73 11.19
CA ARG A 89 -13.07 -10.24 12.35
C ARG A 89 -13.55 -8.88 12.87
N ARG A 90 -14.70 -8.37 12.40
CA ARG A 90 -15.31 -7.12 12.89
C ARG A 90 -15.37 -7.09 14.43
N ASP A 91 -16.03 -8.06 15.05
CA ASP A 91 -16.25 -8.04 16.51
C ASP A 91 -14.96 -8.27 17.33
N ARG A 92 -13.91 -8.84 16.70
CA ARG A 92 -12.58 -9.03 17.30
C ARG A 92 -11.63 -7.85 17.06
N PHE A 93 -11.97 -6.94 16.15
CA PHE A 93 -11.13 -5.80 15.79
C PHE A 93 -10.72 -4.90 16.97
N PRO A 94 -11.53 -4.72 18.03
CA PRO A 94 -11.10 -3.99 19.24
C PRO A 94 -9.89 -4.60 19.98
N SER A 95 -9.57 -5.88 19.72
CA SER A 95 -8.39 -6.56 20.26
C SER A 95 -7.12 -6.37 19.42
N ASN A 96 -7.21 -5.66 18.30
CA ASN A 96 -6.10 -5.47 17.36
C ASN A 96 -4.84 -4.97 18.07
N ARG A 97 -3.70 -5.63 17.83
CA ARG A 97 -2.38 -5.34 18.42
C ARG A 97 -2.30 -5.46 19.95
N ARG A 98 -3.28 -6.10 20.59
CA ARG A 98 -3.22 -6.44 22.02
C ARG A 98 -2.74 -7.86 22.23
N TYR A 99 -2.11 -8.12 23.37
CA TYR A 99 -1.74 -9.47 23.77
C TYR A 99 -2.97 -10.39 23.79
N GLY A 100 -2.90 -11.55 23.15
CA GLY A 100 -4.02 -12.47 22.99
C GLY A 100 -5.11 -12.03 21.98
N GLY A 101 -4.95 -10.85 21.37
CA GLY A 101 -5.85 -10.32 20.35
C GLY A 101 -5.42 -10.66 18.91
N ILE A 102 -6.05 -10.01 17.94
CA ILE A 102 -5.68 -10.15 16.53
C ILE A 102 -4.42 -9.33 16.19
N SER A 103 -3.65 -9.81 15.22
CA SER A 103 -2.44 -9.17 14.70
C SER A 103 -2.77 -7.82 14.03
N GLY A 104 -1.85 -6.87 14.13
CA GLY A 104 -1.90 -5.60 13.38
C GLY A 104 -1.68 -5.73 11.87
N PHE A 105 -1.33 -6.92 11.40
CA PHE A 105 -1.04 -7.24 10.01
C PHE A 105 -1.74 -8.56 9.63
N PRO A 106 -2.01 -8.83 8.35
CA PRO A 106 -2.49 -10.15 7.91
C PRO A 106 -1.55 -11.26 8.37
N LYS A 107 -2.13 -12.33 8.92
CA LYS A 107 -1.43 -13.49 9.46
C LYS A 107 -2.18 -14.77 9.05
N MET A 108 -1.50 -15.66 8.35
CA MET A 108 -2.11 -16.89 7.80
C MET A 108 -2.82 -17.74 8.85
N ASP A 109 -2.21 -17.94 10.02
CA ASP A 109 -2.83 -18.72 11.12
C ASP A 109 -4.02 -18.01 11.78
N GLU A 110 -4.23 -16.72 11.51
CA GLU A 110 -5.35 -15.95 12.06
C GLU A 110 -6.61 -16.05 11.19
N SER A 111 -6.47 -16.16 9.87
CA SER A 111 -7.60 -16.17 8.93
C SER A 111 -7.22 -16.75 7.58
N GLU A 112 -8.11 -17.56 6.99
CA GLU A 112 -7.97 -18.06 5.61
C GLU A 112 -7.95 -16.95 4.54
N TYR A 113 -8.46 -15.76 4.88
CA TYR A 113 -8.46 -14.59 4.00
C TYR A 113 -7.09 -13.88 3.98
N ASP A 114 -6.21 -14.17 4.94
CA ASP A 114 -4.85 -13.64 5.01
C ASP A 114 -3.91 -14.56 4.22
N ALA A 115 -3.98 -14.50 2.88
CA ALA A 115 -3.32 -15.48 2.00
C ALA A 115 -1.80 -15.60 2.19
N PHE A 116 -1.14 -14.53 2.64
CA PHE A 116 0.28 -14.51 2.97
C PHE A 116 0.51 -13.60 4.19
N GLY A 117 1.43 -13.99 5.08
CA GLY A 117 1.82 -13.17 6.21
C GLY A 117 2.72 -12.00 5.79
N THR A 118 2.38 -10.79 6.19
CA THR A 118 3.17 -9.59 5.90
C THR A 118 3.51 -8.80 7.16
N GLY A 119 4.54 -7.96 7.04
CA GLY A 119 5.03 -7.09 8.10
C GLY A 119 6.22 -6.29 7.60
N HIS A 120 7.20 -6.99 7.00
CA HIS A 120 8.15 -6.34 6.10
C HIS A 120 7.44 -5.92 4.80
N SER A 121 7.88 -4.79 4.25
CA SER A 121 7.41 -4.24 2.98
C SER A 121 7.91 -5.01 1.77
N SER A 122 7.28 -4.77 0.63
CA SER A 122 7.75 -5.14 -0.70
C SER A 122 7.79 -6.64 -0.98
N THR A 123 7.07 -7.43 -0.18
CA THR A 123 6.99 -8.90 -0.30
C THR A 123 5.80 -9.35 -1.15
N SER A 124 4.75 -8.54 -1.24
CA SER A 124 3.46 -8.93 -1.83
C SER A 124 3.56 -9.38 -3.28
N VAL A 125 4.30 -8.65 -4.13
CA VAL A 125 4.40 -8.95 -5.56
C VAL A 125 5.09 -10.29 -5.79
N SER A 126 6.17 -10.56 -5.06
CA SER A 126 6.89 -11.84 -5.11
C SER A 126 6.03 -13.00 -4.59
N ALA A 127 5.34 -12.81 -3.46
CA ALA A 127 4.43 -13.81 -2.90
C ALA A 127 3.29 -14.17 -3.85
N VAL A 128 2.61 -13.15 -4.41
CA VAL A 128 1.49 -13.34 -5.35
C VAL A 128 1.94 -13.98 -6.66
N LEU A 129 3.14 -13.64 -7.17
CA LEU A 129 3.72 -14.31 -8.33
C LEU A 129 3.95 -15.80 -8.05
N GLY A 130 4.52 -16.14 -6.90
CA GLY A 130 4.71 -17.54 -6.48
C GLY A 130 3.39 -18.30 -6.39
N MET A 131 2.36 -17.70 -5.80
CA MET A 131 1.02 -18.28 -5.75
C MET A 131 0.40 -18.48 -7.15
N ALA A 132 0.58 -17.51 -8.05
CA ALA A 132 0.07 -17.61 -9.42
C ALA A 132 0.75 -18.74 -10.21
N ILE A 133 2.06 -18.90 -10.05
CA ILE A 133 2.81 -20.02 -10.65
C ILE A 133 2.34 -21.34 -10.05
N ALA A 134 2.17 -21.43 -8.73
CA ALA A 134 1.68 -22.63 -8.07
C ALA A 134 0.28 -23.05 -8.57
N ALA A 135 -0.65 -22.10 -8.71
CA ALA A 135 -1.99 -22.36 -9.26
C ALA A 135 -1.90 -22.91 -10.70
N ARG A 136 -1.05 -22.31 -11.54
CA ARG A 136 -0.80 -22.79 -12.91
C ARG A 136 -0.24 -24.22 -12.93
N LEU A 137 0.73 -24.54 -12.08
CA LEU A 137 1.31 -25.88 -11.98
C LEU A 137 0.29 -26.93 -11.52
N GLN A 138 -0.73 -26.52 -10.75
CA GLN A 138 -1.83 -27.36 -10.31
C GLN A 138 -2.99 -27.43 -11.32
N GLY A 139 -2.88 -26.77 -12.47
CA GLY A 139 -3.93 -26.70 -13.49
C GLY A 139 -5.08 -25.73 -13.16
N ASP A 140 -4.97 -24.94 -12.10
CA ASP A 140 -5.94 -23.89 -11.76
C ASP A 140 -5.61 -22.58 -12.49
N LEU A 141 -6.21 -22.41 -13.67
CA LEU A 141 -6.03 -21.23 -14.51
C LEU A 141 -7.04 -20.11 -14.24
N LYS A 142 -8.03 -20.36 -13.36
CA LYS A 142 -9.14 -19.42 -13.11
C LYS A 142 -8.91 -18.56 -11.87
N ARG A 143 -8.16 -19.06 -10.89
CA ARG A 143 -7.83 -18.34 -9.67
C ARG A 143 -7.16 -17.00 -9.96
N GLN A 144 -7.62 -15.97 -9.27
CA GLN A 144 -7.05 -14.62 -9.33
C GLN A 144 -6.01 -14.43 -8.22
N HIS A 145 -4.98 -13.65 -8.53
CA HIS A 145 -3.85 -13.39 -7.64
C HIS A 145 -3.61 -11.88 -7.59
N ILE A 146 -3.86 -11.27 -6.44
CA ILE A 146 -3.91 -9.82 -6.25
C ILE A 146 -2.90 -9.39 -5.19
N ALA A 147 -2.00 -8.47 -5.53
CA ALA A 147 -1.10 -7.79 -4.60
C ALA A 147 -1.54 -6.34 -4.45
N VAL A 148 -1.83 -5.88 -3.24
CA VAL A 148 -2.03 -4.45 -2.96
C VAL A 148 -0.76 -3.88 -2.33
N ILE A 149 -0.10 -2.97 -3.03
CA ILE A 149 1.20 -2.41 -2.63
C ILE A 149 1.14 -0.88 -2.60
N GLY A 150 1.75 -0.26 -1.58
CA GLY A 150 1.86 1.21 -1.49
C GLY A 150 3.00 1.77 -2.35
N ASP A 151 2.93 3.05 -2.71
CA ASP A 151 3.96 3.76 -3.48
C ASP A 151 5.36 3.67 -2.84
N GLY A 152 5.43 3.79 -1.51
CA GLY A 152 6.69 3.61 -0.76
C GLY A 152 7.31 2.23 -0.95
N ALA A 153 6.50 1.18 -0.78
CA ALA A 153 6.95 -0.20 -0.89
C ALA A 153 7.31 -0.58 -2.34
N MET A 154 6.73 0.10 -3.34
CA MET A 154 7.06 -0.07 -4.75
C MET A 154 8.51 0.30 -5.09
N THR A 155 9.18 1.07 -4.23
CA THR A 155 10.57 1.52 -4.46
C THR A 155 11.64 0.46 -4.17
N ALA A 156 11.29 -0.63 -3.49
CA ALA A 156 12.26 -1.63 -3.06
C ALA A 156 12.72 -2.55 -4.20
N GLY A 157 13.99 -2.97 -4.15
CA GLY A 157 14.60 -3.85 -5.15
C GLY A 157 13.82 -5.16 -5.40
N MET A 158 13.35 -5.81 -4.33
CA MET A 158 12.55 -7.05 -4.42
C MET A 158 11.30 -6.93 -5.30
N VAL A 159 10.69 -5.73 -5.36
CA VAL A 159 9.53 -5.52 -6.24
C VAL A 159 9.96 -5.56 -7.70
N PHE A 160 11.07 -4.91 -8.05
CA PHE A 160 11.61 -4.91 -9.42
C PHE A 160 12.08 -6.30 -9.84
N GLU A 161 12.71 -7.04 -8.95
CA GLU A 161 13.09 -8.45 -9.17
C GLU A 161 11.84 -9.30 -9.49
N ALA A 162 10.80 -9.19 -8.67
CA ALA A 162 9.56 -9.93 -8.85
C ALA A 162 8.81 -9.51 -10.12
N MET A 163 8.75 -8.21 -10.43
CA MET A 163 8.11 -7.70 -11.64
C MET A 163 8.86 -8.15 -12.91
N ASN A 164 10.19 -8.05 -12.91
CA ASN A 164 11.01 -8.55 -14.02
C ASN A 164 10.75 -10.05 -14.26
N HIS A 165 10.69 -10.85 -13.19
CA HIS A 165 10.34 -12.26 -13.30
C HIS A 165 8.90 -12.47 -13.81
N ALA A 166 7.92 -11.73 -13.28
CA ALA A 166 6.52 -11.83 -13.71
C ALA A 166 6.34 -11.55 -15.21
N GLY A 167 7.02 -10.52 -15.74
CA GLY A 167 7.01 -10.19 -17.17
C GLY A 167 7.42 -11.35 -18.08
N SER A 168 8.39 -12.16 -17.64
CA SER A 168 8.88 -13.32 -18.38
C SER A 168 8.03 -14.58 -18.26
N THR A 169 7.15 -14.67 -17.25
CA THR A 169 6.39 -15.90 -16.94
C THR A 169 4.98 -15.91 -17.52
N GLY A 170 4.43 -14.73 -17.85
CA GLY A 170 3.03 -14.57 -18.25
C GLY A 170 2.02 -14.93 -17.15
N ALA A 171 2.43 -14.94 -15.88
CA ALA A 171 1.58 -15.29 -14.75
C ALA A 171 0.34 -14.38 -14.68
N ASN A 172 -0.84 -14.96 -14.43
CA ASN A 172 -2.07 -14.18 -14.26
C ASN A 172 -2.12 -13.56 -12.86
N MET A 173 -1.68 -12.31 -12.76
CA MET A 173 -1.65 -11.55 -11.50
C MET A 173 -2.04 -10.09 -11.72
N LEU A 174 -2.57 -9.47 -10.67
CA LEU A 174 -2.90 -8.05 -10.61
C LEU A 174 -2.13 -7.39 -9.46
N ILE A 175 -1.33 -6.38 -9.79
CA ILE A 175 -0.75 -5.46 -8.82
C ILE A 175 -1.67 -4.24 -8.74
N ILE A 176 -2.17 -3.92 -7.56
CA ILE A 176 -2.88 -2.67 -7.26
C ILE A 176 -1.89 -1.77 -6.53
N LEU A 177 -1.38 -0.76 -7.25
CA LEU A 177 -0.53 0.28 -6.68
C LEU A 177 -1.41 1.32 -6.01
N ASN A 178 -1.41 1.34 -4.67
CA ASN A 178 -2.07 2.34 -3.85
C ASN A 178 -1.13 3.54 -3.64
N ASP A 179 -1.22 4.53 -4.53
CA ASP A 179 -0.41 5.75 -4.48
C ASP A 179 -1.15 6.84 -3.69
N ASN A 180 -0.59 7.21 -2.55
CA ASN A 180 -1.04 8.36 -1.75
C ASN A 180 0.06 9.43 -1.61
N GLY A 181 1.17 9.27 -2.35
CA GLY A 181 2.32 10.16 -2.38
C GLY A 181 3.20 10.17 -1.12
N ILE A 182 2.94 9.29 -0.12
CA ILE A 182 3.58 9.33 1.20
C ILE A 182 3.84 7.91 1.76
N SER A 183 5.09 7.66 2.19
CA SER A 183 5.47 6.48 3.01
C SER A 183 5.14 6.74 4.49
N ILE A 184 6.02 6.45 5.45
CA ILE A 184 5.88 7.01 6.82
C ILE A 184 6.22 8.50 6.76
N ASP A 185 7.37 8.79 6.17
CA ASP A 185 7.82 10.11 5.78
C ASP A 185 7.60 10.32 4.26
N LYS A 186 7.83 11.55 3.76
CA LYS A 186 7.70 11.83 2.32
C LYS A 186 8.57 10.88 1.51
N SER A 187 7.95 10.11 0.62
CA SER A 187 8.65 9.17 -0.26
C SER A 187 9.74 9.88 -1.08
N VAL A 188 10.92 9.25 -1.19
CA VAL A 188 12.08 9.75 -1.94
C VAL A 188 12.32 8.91 -3.21
N GLY A 189 13.20 9.37 -4.09
CA GLY A 189 13.63 8.63 -5.29
C GLY A 189 13.00 9.08 -6.61
N ALA A 190 13.63 8.67 -7.70
CA ALA A 190 13.24 9.04 -9.07
C ALA A 190 11.91 8.40 -9.50
N LEU A 191 11.63 7.17 -9.03
CA LEU A 191 10.37 6.48 -9.32
C LEU A 191 9.16 7.27 -8.80
N ARG A 192 9.28 7.89 -7.62
CA ARG A 192 8.23 8.72 -7.06
C ARG A 192 7.99 9.99 -7.88
N LYS A 193 9.05 10.64 -8.37
CA LYS A 193 8.91 11.78 -9.31
C LYS A 193 8.22 11.32 -10.60
N TYR A 194 8.63 10.17 -11.13
CA TYR A 194 8.02 9.56 -12.31
C TYR A 194 6.51 9.31 -12.11
N LEU A 195 6.10 8.71 -10.98
CA LEU A 195 4.68 8.49 -10.66
C LEU A 195 3.92 9.82 -10.55
N ALA A 196 4.47 10.81 -9.85
CA ALA A 196 3.83 12.12 -9.69
C ALA A 196 3.66 12.89 -11.02
N GLU A 197 4.69 12.88 -11.87
CA GLU A 197 4.64 13.49 -13.21
C GLU A 197 3.64 12.77 -14.12
N PHE A 198 3.57 11.43 -14.02
CA PHE A 198 2.62 10.63 -14.78
C PHE A 198 1.18 11.04 -14.46
N THR A 199 0.87 11.25 -13.17
CA THR A 199 -0.43 11.70 -12.67
C THR A 199 -0.76 13.14 -13.08
N ALA A 200 0.24 14.04 -13.12
CA ALA A 200 0.05 15.45 -13.49
C ALA A 200 -0.04 15.71 -15.00
N SER A 201 0.46 14.79 -15.83
CA SER A 201 0.61 15.01 -17.28
C SER A 201 -0.71 14.92 -18.07
N ARG A 202 -0.78 15.57 -19.24
CA ARG A 202 -1.88 15.40 -20.21
C ARG A 202 -2.05 13.94 -20.71
N ILE A 203 -1.06 13.07 -20.45
CA ILE A 203 -1.12 11.64 -20.76
C ILE A 203 -2.15 10.95 -19.86
N TYR A 204 -2.27 11.37 -18.59
CA TYR A 204 -3.34 10.92 -17.68
C TYR A 204 -4.73 11.08 -18.30
N ASN A 205 -5.05 12.29 -18.79
CA ASN A 205 -6.35 12.55 -19.40
C ASN A 205 -6.61 11.65 -20.62
N ARG A 206 -5.61 11.47 -21.50
CA ARG A 206 -5.76 10.61 -22.70
C ARG A 206 -5.87 9.12 -22.37
N LEU A 207 -5.17 8.63 -21.35
CA LEU A 207 -5.20 7.22 -20.93
C LEU A 207 -6.51 6.90 -20.21
N ARG A 208 -6.96 7.81 -19.33
CA ARG A 208 -8.26 7.75 -18.67
C ARG A 208 -9.39 7.69 -19.71
N ASP A 209 -9.36 8.56 -20.71
CA ASP A 209 -10.38 8.59 -21.76
C ASP A 209 -10.35 7.32 -22.63
N LYS A 210 -9.16 6.73 -22.87
CA LYS A 210 -9.04 5.41 -23.52
C LYS A 210 -9.62 4.28 -22.69
N ILE A 211 -9.35 4.22 -21.39
CA ILE A 211 -9.95 3.23 -20.47
C ILE A 211 -11.47 3.42 -20.47
N TRP A 212 -11.96 4.65 -20.32
CA TRP A 212 -13.39 4.96 -20.38
C TRP A 212 -14.06 4.49 -21.69
N THR A 213 -13.37 4.65 -22.82
CA THR A 213 -13.88 4.22 -24.13
C THR A 213 -13.82 2.69 -24.29
N LEU A 214 -12.76 2.03 -23.80
CA LEU A 214 -12.61 0.57 -23.80
C LEU A 214 -13.64 -0.13 -22.89
N LEU A 215 -14.02 0.54 -21.81
CA LEU A 215 -15.03 0.07 -20.85
C LEU A 215 -16.47 0.50 -21.24
N GLY A 216 -16.67 1.02 -22.46
CA GLY A 216 -18.00 1.24 -23.01
C GLY A 216 -18.75 2.45 -22.46
N GLY A 217 -18.04 3.52 -22.09
CA GLY A 217 -18.61 4.75 -21.56
C GLY A 217 -19.65 5.40 -22.49
N GLY A 218 -20.91 5.01 -22.35
CA GLY A 218 -22.06 5.61 -23.03
C GLY A 218 -23.25 4.68 -23.36
N THR A 219 -23.12 3.35 -23.29
CA THR A 219 -24.24 2.46 -23.67
C THR A 219 -24.85 1.76 -22.47
N ARG A 220 -26.16 1.93 -22.28
CA ARG A 220 -26.99 1.36 -21.21
C ARG A 220 -27.14 -0.17 -21.25
N TYR A 221 -26.36 -0.86 -22.08
CA TYR A 221 -26.27 -2.32 -22.20
C TYR A 221 -24.84 -2.69 -22.62
N GLY A 222 -24.28 -3.72 -21.99
CA GLY A 222 -22.87 -4.09 -22.03
C GLY A 222 -22.26 -4.18 -23.42
N ALA A 223 -21.05 -3.65 -23.54
CA ALA A 223 -20.23 -3.87 -24.72
C ALA A 223 -19.70 -5.32 -24.70
N ASN A 224 -19.99 -6.07 -25.76
CA ASN A 224 -19.50 -7.42 -26.01
C ASN A 224 -17.99 -7.53 -25.76
N THR A 225 -17.60 -8.29 -24.72
CA THR A 225 -16.22 -8.70 -24.40
C THR A 225 -15.43 -9.22 -25.62
N ARG A 226 -16.13 -9.74 -26.63
CA ARG A 226 -15.54 -10.22 -27.89
C ARG A 226 -14.86 -9.14 -28.74
N ALA A 227 -15.27 -7.87 -28.66
CA ALA A 227 -14.65 -6.79 -29.43
C ALA A 227 -13.26 -6.42 -28.88
N ILE A 228 -13.12 -6.39 -27.56
CA ILE A 228 -11.86 -6.15 -26.85
C ILE A 228 -10.85 -7.25 -27.17
N VAL A 229 -11.27 -8.52 -27.12
CA VAL A 229 -10.43 -9.68 -27.44
C VAL A 229 -9.94 -9.66 -28.91
N ARG A 230 -10.80 -9.27 -29.86
CA ARG A 230 -10.43 -9.20 -31.29
C ARG A 230 -9.46 -8.05 -31.60
N GLN A 231 -9.60 -6.92 -30.92
CA GLN A 231 -8.70 -5.77 -31.11
C GLN A 231 -7.32 -6.00 -30.46
N LEU A 232 -7.25 -6.80 -29.38
CA LEU A 232 -6.02 -7.27 -28.75
C LEU A 232 -5.20 -8.20 -29.68
N GLY A 233 -5.87 -9.10 -30.41
CA GLY A 233 -5.19 -10.00 -31.35
C GLY A 233 -4.51 -9.29 -32.53
N ALA A 234 -5.05 -8.15 -32.97
CA ALA A 234 -4.52 -7.37 -34.08
C ALA A 234 -3.43 -6.36 -33.64
N THR A 235 -3.50 -5.83 -32.42
CA THR A 235 -2.48 -4.90 -31.88
C THR A 235 -1.19 -5.61 -31.47
N LEU A 236 -1.26 -6.90 -31.09
CA LEU A 236 -0.09 -7.74 -30.79
C LEU A 236 0.89 -7.89 -31.96
N LYS A 237 0.42 -7.76 -33.22
CA LYS A 237 1.30 -7.85 -34.40
C LYS A 237 1.94 -6.50 -34.79
N GLY A 238 1.49 -5.38 -34.22
CA GLY A 238 1.92 -4.04 -34.62
C GLY A 238 2.72 -3.24 -33.58
N SER A 239 2.81 -3.69 -32.33
CA SER A 239 3.36 -2.90 -31.21
C SER A 239 4.77 -3.29 -30.75
N LEU A 240 5.56 -3.94 -31.61
CA LEU A 240 6.93 -4.37 -31.27
C LEU A 240 7.92 -3.21 -30.98
N LEU A 241 7.51 -1.95 -31.06
CA LEU A 241 8.36 -0.78 -30.79
C LEU A 241 7.57 0.36 -30.12
N LYS A 242 7.67 0.44 -28.78
CA LYS A 242 7.57 1.60 -27.86
C LYS A 242 6.86 1.21 -26.55
N SER A 243 7.61 0.68 -25.59
CA SER A 243 7.19 0.68 -24.17
C SER A 243 6.96 2.12 -23.74
N SER A 244 5.70 2.51 -23.47
CA SER A 244 5.34 3.90 -23.17
C SER A 244 5.64 4.28 -21.71
N ASN A 245 5.82 3.28 -20.84
CA ASN A 245 6.13 3.43 -19.43
C ASN A 245 7.02 2.29 -18.90
N LEU A 246 7.57 2.49 -17.70
CA LEU A 246 8.44 1.54 -16.99
C LEU A 246 7.77 0.17 -16.75
N PHE A 247 6.48 0.15 -16.43
CA PHE A 247 5.76 -1.09 -16.12
C PHE A 247 5.52 -1.94 -17.37
N GLU A 248 5.18 -1.32 -18.49
CA GLU A 248 5.10 -1.97 -19.81
C GLU A 248 6.44 -2.54 -20.26
N ALA A 249 7.54 -1.84 -19.97
CA ALA A 249 8.89 -2.36 -20.25
C ALA A 249 9.20 -3.63 -19.44
N MET A 250 8.61 -3.79 -18.25
CA MET A 250 8.66 -5.02 -17.45
C MET A 250 7.57 -6.04 -17.81
N GLY A 251 6.85 -5.86 -18.93
CA GLY A 251 5.86 -6.82 -19.42
C GLY A 251 4.48 -6.72 -18.76
N PHE A 252 4.20 -5.67 -17.97
CA PHE A 252 2.88 -5.47 -17.37
C PHE A 252 1.95 -4.67 -18.28
N ARG A 253 0.67 -5.02 -18.26
CA ARG A 253 -0.39 -4.12 -18.77
C ARG A 253 -0.72 -3.10 -17.70
N TYR A 254 -0.55 -1.82 -18.01
CA TYR A 254 -0.76 -0.73 -17.07
C TYR A 254 -2.14 -0.07 -17.24
N PHE A 255 -2.83 0.17 -16.13
CA PHE A 255 -4.15 0.80 -16.06
C PHE A 255 -4.13 1.93 -15.02
N GLY A 256 -4.67 3.09 -15.36
CA GLY A 256 -4.79 4.26 -14.46
C GLY A 256 -3.82 5.42 -14.78
N PRO A 257 -3.58 6.33 -13.83
CA PRO A 257 -4.16 6.35 -12.48
C PRO A 257 -5.69 6.50 -12.49
N VAL A 258 -6.36 6.03 -11.41
CA VAL A 258 -7.81 6.22 -11.19
C VAL A 258 -8.08 6.70 -9.76
N ASP A 259 -9.25 7.29 -9.52
CA ASP A 259 -9.68 7.69 -8.17
C ASP A 259 -9.94 6.46 -7.29
N GLY A 260 -9.18 6.36 -6.20
CA GLY A 260 -9.27 5.28 -5.23
C GLY A 260 -10.39 5.41 -4.22
N HIS A 261 -11.14 6.51 -4.21
CA HIS A 261 -12.27 6.72 -3.31
C HIS A 261 -13.64 6.64 -4.00
N ASP A 262 -13.67 6.28 -5.28
CA ASP A 262 -14.90 5.94 -6.00
C ASP A 262 -15.07 4.42 -6.03
N VAL A 263 -15.62 3.86 -4.95
CA VAL A 263 -15.77 2.40 -4.76
C VAL A 263 -16.60 1.73 -5.86
N VAL A 264 -17.57 2.44 -6.43
CA VAL A 264 -18.43 1.91 -7.51
C VAL A 264 -17.61 1.78 -8.79
N LYS A 265 -16.92 2.86 -9.21
CA LYS A 265 -16.04 2.80 -10.39
C LYS A 265 -14.90 1.81 -10.22
N LEU A 266 -14.30 1.73 -9.03
CA LEU A 266 -13.29 0.72 -8.71
C LEU A 266 -13.84 -0.70 -8.88
N SER A 267 -15.06 -0.96 -8.40
CA SER A 267 -15.71 -2.27 -8.52
C SER A 267 -16.02 -2.64 -9.97
N HIS A 268 -16.35 -1.69 -10.84
CA HIS A 268 -16.48 -1.94 -12.29
C HIS A 268 -15.12 -2.24 -12.91
N LEU A 269 -14.13 -1.39 -12.67
CA LEU A 269 -12.79 -1.56 -13.24
C LEU A 269 -12.14 -2.89 -12.82
N LEU A 270 -12.27 -3.27 -11.55
CA LEU A 270 -11.75 -4.55 -11.07
C LEU A 270 -12.46 -5.75 -11.71
N ARG A 271 -13.77 -5.64 -12.03
CA ARG A 271 -14.50 -6.68 -12.79
C ARG A 271 -13.94 -6.81 -14.19
N ASP A 272 -13.68 -5.70 -14.87
CA ASP A 272 -13.12 -5.73 -16.22
C ASP A 272 -11.68 -6.29 -16.22
N LEU A 273 -10.86 -5.92 -15.23
CA LEU A 273 -9.49 -6.40 -15.08
C LEU A 273 -9.42 -7.91 -14.80
N LYS A 274 -10.43 -8.47 -14.13
CA LYS A 274 -10.53 -9.92 -13.85
C LYS A 274 -10.58 -10.76 -15.13
N GLU A 275 -11.16 -10.22 -16.20
CA GLU A 275 -11.31 -10.88 -17.50
C GLU A 275 -10.04 -10.78 -18.37
N ILE A 276 -9.06 -9.98 -17.97
CA ILE A 276 -7.82 -9.76 -18.72
C ILE A 276 -6.73 -10.70 -18.18
N PRO A 277 -6.21 -11.65 -18.96
CA PRO A 277 -5.16 -12.56 -18.49
C PRO A 277 -3.77 -11.89 -18.44
N GLY A 278 -2.88 -12.50 -17.67
CA GLY A 278 -1.46 -12.12 -17.58
C GLY A 278 -1.17 -11.03 -16.53
N PRO A 279 0.07 -10.52 -16.47
CA PRO A 279 0.49 -9.53 -15.48
C PRO A 279 -0.11 -8.15 -15.76
N LYS A 280 -0.79 -7.61 -14.75
CA LYS A 280 -1.49 -6.32 -14.81
C LYS A 280 -1.08 -5.44 -13.64
N LEU A 281 -1.05 -4.12 -13.87
CA LEU A 281 -0.89 -3.12 -12.82
C LEU A 281 -2.03 -2.12 -12.93
N LEU A 282 -2.78 -1.96 -11.84
CA LEU A 282 -3.76 -0.90 -11.65
C LEU A 282 -3.18 0.15 -10.71
N HIS A 283 -2.98 1.37 -11.20
CA HIS A 283 -2.55 2.52 -10.42
C HIS A 283 -3.76 3.26 -9.85
N VAL A 284 -3.87 3.31 -8.52
CA VAL A 284 -4.98 3.91 -7.78
C VAL A 284 -4.45 5.05 -6.92
N ILE A 285 -5.07 6.22 -7.03
CA ILE A 285 -4.74 7.39 -6.23
C ILE A 285 -5.65 7.44 -5.00
N THR A 286 -5.08 7.44 -3.80
CA THR A 286 -5.83 7.57 -2.54
C THR A 286 -5.34 8.74 -1.71
N LYS A 287 -6.11 9.09 -0.69
CA LYS A 287 -5.77 10.07 0.34
C LYS A 287 -5.51 9.35 1.65
N LYS A 288 -4.28 9.41 2.13
CA LYS A 288 -3.92 8.89 3.46
C LYS A 288 -4.71 9.65 4.53
N GLY A 289 -5.29 8.93 5.49
CA GLY A 289 -6.14 9.53 6.53
C GLY A 289 -7.57 9.82 6.11
N LYS A 290 -8.02 9.41 4.92
CA LYS A 290 -9.33 9.75 4.35
C LYS A 290 -10.47 9.69 5.37
N GLY A 291 -11.19 10.79 5.52
CA GLY A 291 -12.37 10.97 6.37
C GLY A 291 -12.09 11.22 7.85
N LEU A 292 -10.83 11.46 8.24
CA LEU A 292 -10.48 12.15 9.47
C LEU A 292 -9.59 13.35 9.11
N GLU A 293 -10.13 14.57 9.20
CA GLU A 293 -9.48 15.79 8.68
C GLU A 293 -8.04 15.98 9.21
N LYS A 294 -7.82 15.78 10.51
CA LYS A 294 -6.48 15.87 11.10
C LYS A 294 -5.50 14.86 10.50
N ALA A 295 -5.95 13.64 10.21
CA ALA A 295 -5.12 12.60 9.60
C ALA A 295 -4.86 12.85 8.11
N GLU A 296 -5.77 13.56 7.43
CA GLU A 296 -5.58 14.02 6.05
C GLU A 296 -4.56 15.15 5.95
N LEU A 297 -4.52 16.05 6.95
CA LEU A 297 -3.60 17.19 7.01
C LEU A 297 -2.20 16.80 7.52
N ASP A 298 -2.12 15.88 8.49
CA ASP A 298 -0.86 15.39 9.06
C ASP A 298 -0.77 13.85 9.05
N PRO A 299 -0.63 13.23 7.87
CA PRO A 299 -0.61 11.78 7.73
C PRO A 299 0.62 11.11 8.38
N THR A 300 1.69 11.85 8.65
CA THR A 300 2.87 11.33 9.36
C THR A 300 2.55 11.08 10.83
N THR A 301 2.01 12.09 11.53
CA THR A 301 1.60 11.94 12.94
C THR A 301 0.48 10.91 13.09
N TYR A 302 -0.50 10.93 12.19
CA TYR A 302 -1.63 10.00 12.21
C TYR A 302 -1.35 8.66 11.50
N HIS A 303 -0.09 8.38 11.12
CA HIS A 303 0.29 7.06 10.65
C HIS A 303 0.01 6.01 11.72
N SER A 304 0.41 6.29 12.97
CA SER A 304 0.09 5.49 14.15
C SER A 304 -0.06 6.39 15.38
N PRO A 305 -1.18 7.14 15.50
CA PRO A 305 -1.37 8.09 16.57
C PRO A 305 -1.51 7.39 17.93
N GLY A 306 -1.25 8.15 19.01
CA GLY A 306 -1.65 7.77 20.36
C GLY A 306 -3.17 7.82 20.53
N ALA A 307 -3.66 7.87 21.77
CA ALA A 307 -5.09 8.03 22.02
C ALA A 307 -5.56 9.41 21.51
N PHE A 308 -6.77 9.48 20.96
CA PHE A 308 -7.32 10.70 20.36
C PHE A 308 -8.83 10.79 20.54
N ASP A 309 -9.40 11.95 20.30
CA ASP A 309 -10.84 12.17 20.23
C ASP A 309 -11.38 11.73 18.86
N PRO A 310 -12.34 10.79 18.78
CA PRO A 310 -12.81 10.25 17.51
C PRO A 310 -13.59 11.25 16.65
N GLU A 311 -14.15 12.32 17.23
CA GLU A 311 -14.91 13.34 16.49
C GLU A 311 -14.00 14.43 15.94
N THR A 312 -13.08 14.94 16.77
CA THR A 312 -12.19 16.06 16.39
C THR A 312 -10.85 15.60 15.81
N GLY A 313 -10.46 14.36 16.10
CA GLY A 313 -9.14 13.82 15.80
C GLY A 313 -8.05 14.31 16.76
N GLU A 314 -8.34 15.15 17.75
CA GLU A 314 -7.32 15.74 18.62
C GLU A 314 -6.63 14.67 19.49
N LEU A 315 -5.30 14.66 19.49
CA LEU A 315 -4.53 13.74 20.32
C LEU A 315 -4.74 14.09 21.79
N LYS A 316 -5.02 13.07 22.60
CA LYS A 316 -5.09 13.22 24.05
C LYS A 316 -3.67 13.37 24.58
N GLU A 317 -3.45 14.34 25.48
CA GLU A 317 -2.15 14.51 26.11
C GLU A 317 -1.74 13.23 26.84
N GLU A 318 -0.50 12.79 26.61
CA GLU A 318 0.08 11.72 27.39
C GLU A 318 0.39 12.25 28.79
N THR A 319 -0.53 12.02 29.72
CA THR A 319 -0.44 12.44 31.13
C THR A 319 0.79 11.91 31.88
N CYS A 320 1.54 10.96 31.29
CA CYS A 320 2.71 10.33 31.91
C CYS A 320 4.06 10.68 31.24
N ALA A 321 4.09 11.51 30.19
CA ALA A 321 5.31 11.75 29.39
C ALA A 321 6.41 12.54 30.14
N GLN A 322 6.10 13.19 31.27
CA GLN A 322 7.01 14.14 31.92
C GLN A 322 8.17 13.52 32.73
N LYS A 323 8.29 12.18 32.83
CA LYS A 323 9.35 11.52 33.63
C LYS A 323 10.06 10.33 32.95
N LEU A 324 9.92 10.16 31.63
CA LEU A 324 10.59 9.05 30.95
C LEU A 324 12.02 9.44 30.50
N PRO A 325 12.99 8.52 30.59
CA PRO A 325 14.27 8.69 29.92
C PRO A 325 14.09 8.98 28.42
N PRO A 326 15.03 9.71 27.79
CA PRO A 326 14.94 9.98 26.36
C PRO A 326 14.94 8.66 25.58
N LYS A 327 14.16 8.62 24.49
CA LYS A 327 14.18 7.48 23.57
C LYS A 327 15.58 7.31 22.97
N TYR A 328 16.04 6.08 22.78
CA TYR A 328 17.37 5.78 22.23
C TYR A 328 17.65 6.51 20.91
N GLN A 329 16.68 6.57 20.00
CA GLN A 329 16.82 7.27 18.73
C GLN A 329 17.07 8.78 18.91
N ASN A 330 16.45 9.41 19.93
CA ASN A 330 16.67 10.84 20.19
C ASN A 330 18.09 11.10 20.70
N VAL A 331 18.66 10.17 21.47
CA VAL A 331 20.05 10.25 21.91
C VAL A 331 20.96 10.10 20.69
N PHE A 332 20.76 9.05 19.87
CA PHE A 332 21.50 8.84 18.62
C PHE A 332 21.46 10.06 17.70
N GLY A 333 20.27 10.61 17.42
CA GLY A 333 20.09 11.73 16.49
C GLY A 333 20.81 13.00 16.93
N LYS A 334 20.91 13.26 18.24
CA LYS A 334 21.71 14.37 18.79
C LYS A 334 23.20 14.08 18.69
N THR A 335 23.62 12.86 19.05
CA THR A 335 25.02 12.46 19.06
C THR A 335 25.63 12.45 17.66
N ILE A 336 24.93 11.94 16.64
CA ILE A 336 25.48 11.93 15.28
C ILE A 336 25.73 13.34 14.74
N ILE A 337 24.87 14.31 15.09
CA ILE A 337 25.07 15.72 14.71
C ILE A 337 26.30 16.30 15.40
N GLU A 338 26.49 16.02 16.69
CA GLU A 338 27.68 16.45 17.43
C GLU A 338 28.97 15.88 16.79
N LEU A 339 28.99 14.58 16.51
CA LEU A 339 30.12 13.92 15.85
C LEU A 339 30.36 14.48 14.44
N ALA A 340 29.30 14.75 13.67
CA ALA A 340 29.41 15.32 12.32
C ALA A 340 29.87 16.78 12.30
N LYS A 341 29.67 17.55 13.38
CA LYS A 341 30.28 18.88 13.53
C LYS A 341 31.78 18.81 13.74
N MET A 342 32.25 17.76 14.41
CA MET A 342 33.67 17.57 14.73
C MET A 342 34.45 16.89 13.61
N ASN A 343 33.77 16.11 12.76
CA ASN A 343 34.40 15.35 11.69
C ASN A 343 33.59 15.46 10.38
N PRO A 344 34.15 16.09 9.32
CA PRO A 344 33.44 16.27 8.06
C PRO A 344 33.16 14.96 7.31
N ARG A 345 33.82 13.85 7.69
CA ARG A 345 33.65 12.54 7.07
C ARG A 345 32.43 11.78 7.59
N VAL A 346 31.82 12.21 8.69
CA VAL A 346 30.64 11.53 9.26
C VAL A 346 29.39 11.86 8.45
N VAL A 347 28.70 10.82 8.00
CA VAL A 347 27.44 10.92 7.24
C VAL A 347 26.41 9.94 7.79
N GLY A 348 25.13 10.31 7.71
CA GLY A 348 24.01 9.48 8.14
C GLY A 348 23.28 8.86 6.96
N ILE A 349 22.89 7.59 7.07
CA ILE A 349 22.10 6.89 6.05
C ILE A 349 20.91 6.23 6.73
N THR A 350 19.73 6.30 6.14
CA THR A 350 18.54 5.57 6.61
C THR A 350 17.69 5.08 5.42
N PRO A 351 17.13 3.86 5.48
CA PRO A 351 16.19 3.38 4.49
C PRO A 351 14.75 3.76 4.90
N ALA A 352 14.25 4.91 4.46
CA ALA A 352 12.88 5.41 4.68
C ALA A 352 12.42 5.56 6.15
N MET A 353 13.36 5.62 7.10
CA MET A 353 13.05 5.75 8.53
C MET A 353 13.63 7.02 9.19
N PRO A 354 13.61 8.22 8.56
CA PRO A 354 14.28 9.39 9.12
C PRO A 354 13.68 9.84 10.45
N THR A 355 12.36 9.74 10.64
CA THR A 355 11.73 10.03 11.95
C THR A 355 11.96 8.91 12.97
N GLY A 356 11.75 7.65 12.55
CA GLY A 356 11.88 6.47 13.42
C GLY A 356 13.28 6.31 14.03
N CYS A 357 14.31 6.69 13.28
CA CYS A 357 15.71 6.60 13.68
C CYS A 357 16.31 7.98 14.06
N SER A 358 15.49 9.03 14.04
CA SER A 358 15.84 10.44 14.35
C SER A 358 16.92 11.06 13.47
N LEU A 359 17.17 10.51 12.29
CA LEU A 359 18.06 11.10 11.29
C LEU A 359 17.44 12.35 10.62
N ASN A 360 16.13 12.54 10.72
CA ASN A 360 15.45 13.77 10.35
C ASN A 360 16.06 15.02 11.01
N MET A 361 16.60 14.89 12.24
CA MET A 361 17.31 15.98 12.92
C MET A 361 18.57 16.39 12.15
N MET A 362 19.37 15.40 11.72
CA MET A 362 20.58 15.65 10.94
C MET A 362 20.25 16.19 9.55
N MET A 363 19.22 15.65 8.88
CA MET A 363 18.75 16.15 7.59
C MET A 363 18.35 17.63 7.64
N LYS A 364 17.84 18.12 8.78
CA LYS A 364 17.50 19.54 8.94
C LYS A 364 18.73 20.45 9.08
N VAL A 365 19.79 19.96 9.73
CA VAL A 365 20.98 20.77 10.07
C VAL A 365 22.10 20.62 9.04
N MET A 366 22.22 19.46 8.41
CA MET A 366 23.30 19.04 7.50
C MET A 366 22.71 18.16 6.37
N PRO A 367 21.78 18.69 5.54
CA PRO A 367 21.08 17.92 4.51
C PRO A 367 22.01 17.23 3.50
N GLU A 368 23.18 17.82 3.25
CA GLU A 368 24.20 17.28 2.34
C GLU A 368 24.94 16.05 2.88
N ARG A 369 24.76 15.73 4.16
CA ARG A 369 25.41 14.62 4.87
C ARG A 369 24.45 13.60 5.47
N ALA A 370 23.17 13.68 5.14
CA ALA A 370 22.16 12.73 5.59
C ALA A 370 21.32 12.24 4.41
N PHE A 371 21.32 10.92 4.19
CA PHE A 371 20.73 10.29 3.02
C PHE A 371 19.56 9.40 3.43
N ASP A 372 18.38 9.67 2.85
CA ASP A 372 17.27 8.71 2.82
C ASP A 372 17.32 7.98 1.49
N VAL A 373 17.49 6.66 1.53
CA VAL A 373 17.59 5.82 0.33
C VAL A 373 16.27 5.14 -0.04
N GLY A 374 15.17 5.47 0.64
CA GLY A 374 13.88 4.80 0.45
C GLY A 374 13.83 3.43 1.12
N ILE A 375 12.79 2.65 0.84
CA ILE A 375 12.63 1.29 1.38
C ILE A 375 13.58 0.34 0.62
N ALA A 376 14.87 0.44 0.91
CA ALA A 376 15.92 -0.27 0.19
C ALA A 376 17.12 -0.56 1.10
N GLU A 377 16.94 -1.45 2.07
CA GLU A 377 17.95 -1.78 3.09
C GLU A 377 19.25 -2.32 2.48
N GLN A 378 19.16 -3.24 1.51
CA GLN A 378 20.31 -3.78 0.78
C GLN A 378 21.11 -2.67 0.09
N HIS A 379 20.40 -1.70 -0.49
CA HIS A 379 21.02 -0.53 -1.09
C HIS A 379 21.63 0.36 -0.01
N ALA A 380 20.96 0.61 1.12
CA ALA A 380 21.48 1.42 2.22
C ALA A 380 22.84 0.91 2.74
N VAL A 381 22.96 -0.41 2.91
CA VAL A 381 24.20 -1.05 3.37
C VAL A 381 25.29 -0.94 2.31
N THR A 382 24.99 -1.28 1.06
CA THR A 382 25.98 -1.21 -0.04
C THR A 382 26.41 0.22 -0.35
N PHE A 383 25.48 1.17 -0.31
CA PHE A 383 25.74 2.60 -0.44
C PHE A 383 26.67 3.10 0.67
N SER A 384 26.41 2.67 1.91
CA SER A 384 27.29 2.95 3.04
C SER A 384 28.69 2.35 2.83
N ALA A 385 28.78 1.11 2.32
CA ALA A 385 30.07 0.50 2.00
C ALA A 385 30.84 1.29 0.93
N GLY A 386 30.16 1.80 -0.10
CA GLY A 386 30.75 2.68 -1.11
C GLY A 386 31.30 3.98 -0.51
N LEU A 387 30.53 4.63 0.38
CA LEU A 387 30.98 5.81 1.11
C LEU A 387 32.22 5.50 1.97
N ALA A 388 32.23 4.37 2.67
CA ALA A 388 33.36 3.94 3.49
C ALA A 388 34.61 3.66 2.65
N ALA A 389 34.45 3.03 1.48
CA ALA A 389 35.55 2.76 0.54
C ALA A 389 36.22 4.07 0.06
N GLU A 390 35.46 5.14 -0.08
CA GLU A 390 35.94 6.48 -0.44
C GLU A 390 36.32 7.33 0.79
N GLY A 391 36.57 6.71 1.94
CA GLY A 391 37.15 7.36 3.12
C GLY A 391 36.16 8.09 4.04
N MET A 392 34.86 8.02 3.76
CA MET A 392 33.82 8.55 4.65
C MET A 392 33.59 7.63 5.87
N ILE A 393 32.86 8.13 6.87
CA ILE A 393 32.47 7.39 8.07
C ILE A 393 30.94 7.32 8.10
N PRO A 394 30.34 6.33 7.42
CA PRO A 394 28.89 6.19 7.33
C PRO A 394 28.29 5.58 8.60
N PHE A 395 27.20 6.19 9.08
CA PHE A 395 26.32 5.61 10.08
C PHE A 395 25.03 5.15 9.40
N CYS A 396 24.99 3.87 9.04
CA CYS A 396 23.83 3.23 8.42
C CYS A 396 22.80 2.85 9.51
N ASN A 397 21.81 3.70 9.72
CA ASN A 397 20.82 3.53 10.79
C ASN A 397 19.60 2.77 10.29
N ILE A 398 19.54 1.48 10.65
CA ILE A 398 18.53 0.52 10.22
C ILE A 398 18.00 -0.21 11.46
N TYR A 399 16.70 -0.46 11.52
CA TYR A 399 16.12 -1.28 12.59
C TYR A 399 16.65 -2.71 12.51
N SER A 400 16.87 -3.35 13.67
CA SER A 400 17.40 -4.71 13.74
C SER A 400 16.62 -5.72 12.88
N SER A 401 15.28 -5.62 12.85
CA SER A 401 14.47 -6.52 12.02
C SER A 401 14.64 -6.28 10.52
N PHE A 402 14.91 -5.05 10.10
CA PHE A 402 15.10 -4.69 8.69
C PHE A 402 16.53 -4.96 8.21
N MET A 403 17.52 -4.99 9.10
CA MET A 403 18.89 -5.41 8.78
C MET A 403 18.99 -6.87 8.28
N GLN A 404 17.92 -7.66 8.43
CA GLN A 404 17.83 -9.01 7.87
C GLN A 404 17.65 -9.01 6.34
N ARG A 405 17.26 -7.87 5.75
CA ARG A 405 17.12 -7.67 4.30
C ARG A 405 18.45 -7.38 3.65
#